data_AF-A0A3N5Y0Y9-F1
#
_entry.id   AF-A0A3N5Y0Y9-F1
#
_cell.length_a   1.000
_cell.length_b   1.000
_cell.length_c   1.000
_cell.angle_alpha   90.00
_cell.angle_beta   90.00
_cell.angle_gamma   90.00
#
_symmetry.space_group_name_H-M   'P 1'
#
loop_
_entity.id
_entity.type
_entity.pdbx_description
1 polymer ?
#
loop_
_entity_poly.entity_id
_entity_poly.type
_entity_poly.pdbx_seq_one_letter_code
_entity_poly.pdbx_strand_id
1 'polypeptide(L)'
;MKAMQFFLGAIVFMSLSVQAQSFQPGKHYLEVEGFQSQGKSITEFFSFYCPACFKQEAIIKMIKDDLPRDVTFVRNHIDGMPGRDGNIEHMLTKASIVAAHIGKEDEIIDQIFKHIHVSRADFTSLDDIEAIFVQSGIDSRDFLRTYNSFGITAKAKQKQQNNQKLVNQGISSVPTLVINGKYKPVLSDIKTVEEYKSLVMYLLNKPA
;
A
#
# COMPACT_ATOMS: atom_id res chain seq x y z
N MET A 1 -1.56 -61.30 45.16
CA MET A 1 -2.52 -60.80 44.14
C MET A 1 -2.35 -59.30 44.05
N LYS A 2 -2.12 -58.78 42.83
CA LYS A 2 -1.55 -57.45 42.55
C LYS A 2 -2.47 -56.30 42.99
N ALA A 3 -1.91 -55.31 43.68
CA ALA A 3 -2.57 -54.05 43.98
C ALA A 3 -2.67 -53.20 42.70
N MET A 4 -3.90 -52.89 42.29
CA MET A 4 -4.20 -52.03 41.13
C MET A 4 -4.13 -50.57 41.58
N GLN A 5 -3.02 -49.89 41.29
CA GLN A 5 -2.90 -48.44 41.52
C GLN A 5 -3.63 -47.69 40.38
N PHE A 6 -4.76 -47.09 40.71
CA PHE A 6 -5.43 -46.11 39.84
C PHE A 6 -4.61 -44.81 39.84
N PHE A 7 -3.84 -44.57 38.78
CA PHE A 7 -3.26 -43.26 38.50
C PHE A 7 -4.36 -42.35 37.94
N LEU A 8 -4.92 -41.49 38.79
CA LEU A 8 -5.82 -40.41 38.39
C LEU A 8 -4.96 -39.32 37.72
N GLY A 9 -4.82 -39.37 36.39
CA GLY A 9 -4.09 -38.38 35.62
C GLY A 9 -4.83 -37.04 35.63
N ALA A 10 -4.30 -36.05 36.36
CA ALA A 10 -4.77 -34.68 36.31
C ALA A 10 -4.41 -34.06 34.94
N ILE A 11 -5.40 -33.93 34.06
CA ILE A 11 -5.26 -33.17 32.82
C ILE A 11 -5.24 -31.68 33.21
N VAL A 12 -4.04 -31.11 33.25
CA VAL A 12 -3.83 -29.66 33.37
C VAL A 12 -4.22 -29.04 32.04
N PHE A 13 -5.44 -28.50 31.96
CA PHE A 13 -5.82 -27.61 30.87
C PHE A 13 -5.02 -26.31 30.99
N MET A 14 -3.91 -26.24 30.26
CA MET A 14 -3.14 -25.01 30.10
C MET A 14 -3.95 -24.09 29.19
N SER A 15 -4.76 -23.22 29.78
CA SER A 15 -5.49 -22.17 29.06
C SER A 15 -4.46 -21.29 28.35
N LEU A 16 -4.34 -21.42 27.03
CA LEU A 16 -3.64 -20.46 26.21
C LEU A 16 -4.46 -19.16 26.20
N SER A 17 -4.16 -18.29 27.15
CA SER A 17 -4.61 -16.90 27.10
C SER A 17 -3.96 -16.26 25.89
N VAL A 18 -4.69 -16.18 24.78
CA VAL A 18 -4.31 -15.30 23.67
C VAL A 18 -4.30 -13.88 24.23
N GLN A 19 -3.11 -13.32 24.48
CA GLN A 19 -3.01 -11.89 24.74
C GLN A 19 -3.53 -11.17 23.48
N ALA A 20 -4.68 -10.51 23.61
CA ALA A 20 -5.13 -9.55 22.62
C ALA A 20 -4.08 -8.43 22.56
N GLN A 21 -3.33 -8.36 21.46
CA GLN A 21 -2.35 -7.32 21.26
C GLN A 21 -3.07 -5.96 21.19
N SER A 22 -2.82 -5.10 22.19
CA SER A 22 -3.45 -3.79 22.25
C SER A 22 -2.59 -2.76 21.52
N PHE A 23 -3.03 -2.36 20.33
CA PHE A 23 -2.39 -1.28 19.58
C PHE A 23 -2.73 0.08 20.21
N GLN A 24 -1.69 0.78 20.65
CA GLN A 24 -1.77 2.08 21.33
C GLN A 24 -1.52 3.27 20.39
N PRO A 25 -2.28 4.38 20.51
CA PRO A 25 -2.03 5.62 19.77
C PRO A 25 -0.69 6.24 20.18
N GLY A 26 -0.02 6.94 19.26
CA GLY A 26 1.31 7.53 19.48
C GLY A 26 2.46 6.52 19.43
N LYS A 27 2.17 5.23 19.61
CA LYS A 27 3.16 4.14 19.57
C LYS A 27 3.04 3.28 18.31
N HIS A 28 1.85 2.73 18.05
CA HIS A 28 1.62 1.83 16.92
C HIS A 28 0.91 2.52 15.75
N TYR A 29 0.29 3.67 16.00
CA TYR A 29 -0.31 4.49 14.95
C TYR A 29 -0.41 5.95 15.36
N LEU A 30 -0.45 6.83 14.36
CA LEU A 30 -0.70 8.27 14.49
C LEU A 30 -2.02 8.61 13.81
N GLU A 31 -2.66 9.69 14.26
CA GLU A 31 -3.78 10.29 13.53
C GLU A 31 -3.25 11.30 12.50
N VAL A 32 -3.88 11.31 11.33
CA VAL A 32 -3.65 12.24 10.23
C VAL A 32 -4.99 12.83 9.80
N GLU A 33 -4.95 14.00 9.18
CA GLU A 33 -6.14 14.76 8.79
C GLU A 33 -6.16 15.08 7.30
N GLY A 34 -7.34 15.45 6.80
CA GLY A 34 -7.51 16.01 5.45
C GLY A 34 -7.73 14.99 4.33
N PHE A 35 -7.88 13.69 4.66
CA PHE A 35 -8.25 12.64 3.71
C PHE A 35 -9.71 12.25 3.89
N GLN A 36 -10.48 12.32 2.82
CA GLN A 36 -11.86 11.86 2.80
C GLN A 36 -11.87 10.35 2.52
N SER A 37 -12.60 9.59 3.31
CA SER A 37 -12.83 8.17 3.08
C SER A 37 -14.32 7.90 2.97
N GLN A 38 -14.74 7.22 1.90
CA GLN A 38 -16.09 6.67 1.80
C GLN A 38 -16.05 5.22 2.29
N GLY A 39 -16.39 5.00 3.56
CA GLY A 39 -16.31 3.69 4.18
C GLY A 39 -14.87 3.29 4.57
N LYS A 40 -14.62 1.98 4.65
CA LYS A 40 -13.31 1.43 5.03
C LYS A 40 -12.34 1.54 3.86
N SER A 41 -11.17 2.12 4.10
CA SER A 41 -10.18 2.29 3.04
C SER A 41 -8.75 2.18 3.52
N ILE A 42 -7.86 1.84 2.59
CA ILE A 42 -6.41 1.94 2.74
C ILE A 42 -5.90 2.75 1.57
N THR A 43 -5.19 3.84 1.85
CA THR A 43 -4.42 4.57 0.84
C THR A 43 -2.94 4.32 1.06
N GLU A 44 -2.27 3.73 0.07
CA GLU A 44 -0.82 3.57 0.06
C GLU A 44 -0.16 4.75 -0.66
N PHE A 45 0.70 5.48 0.05
CA PHE A 45 1.61 6.45 -0.54
C PHE A 45 2.93 5.76 -0.84
N PHE A 46 3.33 5.78 -2.11
CA PHE A 46 4.51 5.08 -2.59
C PHE A 46 5.18 5.83 -3.74
N SER A 47 6.42 5.46 -4.05
CA SER A 47 7.10 5.88 -5.28
C SER A 47 7.66 4.64 -5.97
N PHE A 48 7.61 4.62 -7.31
CA PHE A 48 8.29 3.59 -8.10
C PHE A 48 9.81 3.65 -7.97
N TYR A 49 10.37 4.77 -7.53
CA TYR A 49 11.81 4.94 -7.30
C TYR A 49 12.25 4.57 -5.88
N CYS A 50 11.32 4.17 -5.01
CA CYS A 50 11.57 3.87 -3.60
C CYS A 50 11.84 2.36 -3.41
N PRO A 51 13.08 1.95 -3.05
CA PRO A 51 13.41 0.52 -2.90
C PRO A 51 12.62 -0.18 -1.78
N ALA A 52 12.24 0.55 -0.73
CA ALA A 52 11.40 0.02 0.34
C ALA A 52 9.96 -0.24 -0.14
N CYS A 53 9.45 0.59 -1.05
CA CYS A 53 8.14 0.46 -1.64
C CYS A 53 8.07 -0.80 -2.51
N PHE A 54 9.11 -1.05 -3.34
CA PHE A 54 9.21 -2.29 -4.11
C PHE A 54 9.24 -3.55 -3.23
N LYS A 55 10.00 -3.52 -2.12
CA LYS A 55 10.02 -4.62 -1.15
C LYS A 55 8.67 -4.81 -0.45
N GLN A 56 7.93 -3.73 -0.23
CA GLN A 56 6.63 -3.73 0.42
C GLN A 56 5.53 -4.37 -0.45
N GLU A 57 5.69 -4.48 -1.78
CA GLU A 57 4.67 -5.08 -2.65
C GLU A 57 4.24 -6.49 -2.21
N ALA A 58 5.17 -7.31 -1.71
CA ALA A 58 4.85 -8.64 -1.18
C ALA A 58 3.92 -8.55 0.05
N ILE A 59 4.15 -7.58 0.93
CA ILE A 59 3.33 -7.33 2.12
C ILE A 59 1.98 -6.76 1.73
N ILE A 60 1.93 -5.82 0.78
CA ILE A 60 0.67 -5.28 0.25
C ILE A 60 -0.17 -6.37 -0.37
N LYS A 61 0.43 -7.28 -1.13
CA LYS A 61 -0.28 -8.45 -1.65
C LYS A 61 -0.91 -9.27 -0.52
N MET A 62 -0.13 -9.60 0.52
CA MET A 62 -0.65 -10.35 1.67
C MET A 62 -1.72 -9.59 2.46
N ILE A 63 -1.67 -8.26 2.50
CA ILE A 63 -2.73 -7.44 3.10
C ILE A 63 -3.98 -7.50 2.23
N LYS A 64 -3.85 -7.25 0.92
CA LYS A 64 -4.96 -7.27 -0.05
C LYS A 64 -5.70 -8.60 -0.07
N ASP A 65 -4.97 -9.71 0.00
CA ASP A 65 -5.54 -11.07 0.00
C ASP A 65 -6.41 -11.34 1.26
N ASP A 66 -6.17 -10.62 2.36
CA ASP A 66 -6.94 -10.74 3.61
C ASP A 66 -8.04 -9.66 3.76
N LEU A 67 -8.12 -8.70 2.85
CA LEU A 67 -9.05 -7.58 2.98
C LEU A 67 -10.51 -8.03 2.85
N PRO A 68 -11.40 -7.57 3.76
CA PRO A 68 -12.83 -7.68 3.55
C PRO A 68 -13.27 -7.01 2.25
N ARG A 69 -14.33 -7.54 1.62
CA ARG A 69 -14.84 -7.03 0.32
C ARG A 69 -15.32 -5.58 0.35
N ASP A 70 -15.65 -5.04 1.52
CA ASP A 70 -16.07 -3.65 1.73
C ASP A 70 -14.91 -2.66 1.88
N VAL A 71 -13.65 -3.14 1.86
CA VAL A 71 -12.46 -2.28 1.97
C VAL A 71 -11.98 -1.86 0.59
N THR A 72 -11.85 -0.55 0.38
CA THR A 72 -11.22 0.00 -0.83
C THR A 72 -9.73 0.19 -0.61
N PHE A 73 -8.89 -0.40 -1.47
CA PHE A 73 -7.45 -0.13 -1.52
C PHE A 73 -7.12 0.85 -2.65
N VAL A 74 -6.38 1.91 -2.34
CA VAL A 74 -6.02 2.97 -3.29
C VAL A 74 -4.51 3.19 -3.24
N ARG A 75 -3.85 3.17 -4.40
CA ARG A 75 -2.45 3.58 -4.51
C ARG A 75 -2.33 5.06 -4.87
N ASN A 76 -1.54 5.81 -4.12
CA ASN A 76 -1.21 7.22 -4.31
C ASN A 76 0.28 7.36 -4.60
N HIS A 77 0.67 7.20 -5.87
CA HIS A 77 2.05 7.50 -6.28
C HIS A 77 2.39 8.96 -5.95
N ILE A 78 3.59 9.19 -5.40
CA ILE A 78 4.09 10.52 -5.05
C ILE A 78 5.05 11.03 -6.12
N ASP A 79 5.06 12.35 -6.29
CA ASP A 79 6.09 13.05 -7.06
C ASP A 79 7.02 13.79 -6.07
N GLY A 80 8.25 14.08 -6.48
CA GLY A 80 9.21 14.87 -5.71
C GLY A 80 10.20 14.05 -4.89
N MET A 81 10.53 12.82 -5.30
CA MET A 81 11.62 12.08 -4.67
C MET A 81 12.96 12.81 -4.89
N PRO A 82 13.83 12.90 -3.87
CA PRO A 82 15.13 13.54 -4.03
C PRO A 82 15.97 12.94 -5.17
N GLY A 83 16.45 13.80 -6.06
CA GLY A 83 17.30 13.39 -7.19
C GLY A 83 16.56 12.72 -8.36
N ARG A 84 15.22 12.82 -8.42
CA ARG A 84 14.41 12.32 -9.54
C ARG A 84 13.83 13.45 -10.38
N ASP A 85 13.54 13.14 -11.63
CA ASP A 85 12.87 14.06 -12.55
C ASP A 85 11.37 14.08 -12.23
N GLY A 86 10.88 15.22 -11.74
CA GLY A 86 9.48 15.39 -11.38
C GLY A 86 8.50 15.24 -12.55
N ASN A 87 8.93 15.49 -13.80
CA ASN A 87 8.10 15.23 -14.97
C ASN A 87 7.93 13.73 -15.19
N ILE A 88 9.00 12.94 -15.09
CA ILE A 88 8.94 11.48 -15.21
C ILE A 88 8.12 10.88 -14.08
N GLU A 89 8.32 11.34 -12.84
CA GLU A 89 7.49 10.93 -11.70
C GLU A 89 6.01 11.23 -11.95
N HIS A 90 5.70 12.42 -12.50
CA HIS A 90 4.33 12.78 -12.84
C HIS A 90 3.75 11.88 -13.95
N MET A 91 4.56 11.50 -14.94
CA MET A 91 4.14 10.55 -15.97
C MET A 91 3.83 9.18 -15.36
N LEU A 92 4.68 8.70 -14.44
CA LEU A 92 4.46 7.46 -13.70
C LEU A 92 3.23 7.54 -12.79
N THR A 93 2.98 8.69 -12.16
CA THR A 93 1.75 8.94 -11.41
C THR A 93 0.53 8.74 -12.29
N LYS A 94 0.50 9.36 -13.48
CA LYS A 94 -0.60 9.18 -14.44
C LYS A 94 -0.70 7.73 -14.93
N ALA A 95 0.42 7.09 -15.24
CA ALA A 95 0.45 5.68 -15.66
C ALA A 95 -0.16 4.74 -14.59
N SER A 96 0.16 4.94 -13.30
CA SER A 96 -0.47 4.15 -12.22
C SER A 96 -1.99 4.28 -12.20
N ILE A 97 -2.52 5.47 -12.52
CA ILE A 97 -3.96 5.72 -12.57
C ILE A 97 -4.58 5.05 -13.79
N VAL A 98 -3.89 5.08 -14.93
CA VAL A 98 -4.32 4.37 -16.15
C VAL A 98 -4.39 2.87 -15.87
N ALA A 99 -3.35 2.29 -15.26
CA ALA A 99 -3.31 0.86 -14.91
C ALA A 99 -4.49 0.45 -14.01
N ALA A 100 -4.80 1.26 -12.98
CA ALA A 100 -5.98 1.07 -12.15
C ALA A 100 -7.30 1.20 -12.93
N HIS A 101 -7.40 2.18 -13.83
CA HIS A 101 -8.60 2.42 -14.62
C HIS A 101 -8.94 1.25 -15.56
N ILE A 102 -7.93 0.60 -16.12
CA ILE A 102 -8.11 -0.53 -17.05
C ILE A 102 -8.12 -1.90 -16.36
N GLY A 103 -8.06 -1.93 -15.02
CA GLY A 103 -8.10 -3.18 -14.25
C GLY A 103 -6.80 -4.02 -14.31
N LYS A 104 -5.67 -3.41 -14.70
CA LYS A 104 -4.34 -4.05 -14.77
C LYS A 104 -3.34 -3.47 -13.76
N GLU A 105 -3.83 -2.92 -12.66
CA GLU A 105 -2.99 -2.20 -11.69
C GLU A 105 -1.80 -3.03 -11.20
N ASP A 106 -2.07 -4.24 -10.68
CA ASP A 106 -1.02 -5.08 -10.09
C ASP A 106 0.01 -5.56 -11.12
N GLU A 107 -0.43 -5.92 -12.33
CA GLU A 107 0.45 -6.34 -13.43
C GLU A 107 1.40 -5.22 -13.85
N ILE A 108 0.86 -4.03 -14.14
CA ILE A 108 1.66 -2.90 -14.64
C ILE A 108 2.57 -2.34 -13.56
N ILE A 109 2.10 -2.25 -12.30
CA ILE A 109 2.92 -1.76 -11.19
C ILE A 109 4.13 -2.67 -10.96
N ASP A 110 3.93 -3.99 -10.99
CA ASP A 110 5.03 -4.96 -10.88
C ASP A 110 6.05 -4.81 -12.02
N GLN A 111 5.59 -4.61 -13.26
CA GLN A 111 6.48 -4.39 -14.41
C GLN A 111 7.29 -3.10 -14.28
N ILE A 112 6.67 -1.98 -13.87
CA ILE A 112 7.37 -0.70 -13.66
C ILE A 112 8.41 -0.84 -12.54
N PHE A 113 8.05 -1.45 -11.42
CA PHE A 113 9.00 -1.68 -10.33
C PHE A 113 10.17 -2.57 -10.74
N LYS A 114 9.91 -3.67 -11.49
CA LYS A 114 10.96 -4.55 -11.99
C LYS A 114 11.88 -3.84 -12.97
N HIS A 115 11.33 -3.01 -13.86
CA HIS A 115 12.12 -2.18 -14.76
C HIS A 115 13.15 -1.32 -13.99
N ILE A 116 12.69 -0.65 -12.92
CA ILE A 116 13.54 0.23 -12.11
C ILE A 116 14.51 -0.54 -11.21
N HIS A 117 14.02 -1.51 -10.43
CA HIS A 117 14.79 -2.10 -9.34
C HIS A 117 15.50 -3.40 -9.70
N VAL A 118 14.99 -4.17 -10.68
CA VAL A 118 15.58 -5.43 -11.11
C VAL A 118 16.46 -5.20 -12.33
N SER A 119 15.91 -4.60 -13.38
CA SER A 119 16.65 -4.30 -14.61
C SER A 119 17.60 -3.11 -14.46
N ARG A 120 17.46 -2.32 -13.38
CA ARG A 120 18.25 -1.10 -13.13
C ARG A 120 18.19 -0.11 -14.29
N ALA A 121 17.04 -0.05 -14.94
CA ALA A 121 16.76 0.90 -16.01
C ALA A 121 15.95 2.08 -15.46
N ASP A 122 15.97 3.21 -16.18
CA ASP A 122 15.20 4.39 -15.82
C ASP A 122 14.28 4.78 -16.98
N PHE A 123 13.21 5.49 -16.66
CA PHE A 123 12.32 6.08 -17.65
C PHE A 123 12.83 7.46 -18.02
N THR A 124 12.90 7.75 -19.32
CA THR A 124 13.36 9.05 -19.84
C THR A 124 12.28 9.78 -20.61
N SER A 125 11.19 9.10 -20.95
CA SER A 125 10.11 9.62 -21.75
C SER A 125 8.77 8.92 -21.47
N LEU A 126 7.69 9.48 -22.01
CA LEU A 126 6.39 8.82 -22.00
C LEU A 126 6.39 7.55 -22.86
N ASP A 127 7.17 7.51 -23.94
CA ASP A 127 7.27 6.37 -24.85
C ASP A 127 7.84 5.13 -24.12
N ASP A 128 8.82 5.35 -23.22
CA ASP A 128 9.37 4.28 -22.38
C ASP A 128 8.30 3.67 -21.47
N ILE A 129 7.44 4.52 -20.89
CA ILE A 129 6.34 4.10 -20.02
C ILE A 129 5.27 3.39 -20.84
N GLU A 130 4.88 3.95 -21.98
CA GLU A 130 3.93 3.36 -22.92
C GLU A 130 4.36 1.95 -23.35
N ALA A 131 5.66 1.74 -23.60
CA ALA A 131 6.18 0.44 -24.00
C ALA A 131 5.87 -0.67 -22.98
N ILE A 132 5.80 -0.36 -21.67
CA ILE A 132 5.38 -1.31 -20.63
C ILE A 132 3.90 -1.71 -20.82
N PHE A 133 3.03 -0.76 -21.16
CA PHE A 133 1.62 -1.03 -21.43
C PHE A 133 1.44 -1.84 -22.71
N VAL A 134 2.18 -1.53 -23.77
CA VAL A 134 2.14 -2.28 -25.03
C VAL A 134 2.61 -3.72 -24.84
N GLN A 135 3.70 -3.93 -24.09
CA GLN A 135 4.18 -5.28 -23.72
C GLN A 135 3.15 -6.07 -22.91
N SER A 136 2.27 -5.38 -22.18
CA SER A 136 1.18 -5.96 -21.40
C SER A 136 -0.13 -6.10 -22.20
N GLY A 137 -0.08 -5.90 -23.53
CA GLY A 137 -1.20 -6.09 -24.45
C GLY A 137 -2.18 -4.93 -24.56
N ILE A 138 -1.82 -3.72 -24.11
CA ILE A 138 -2.63 -2.52 -24.29
C ILE A 138 -2.24 -1.83 -25.61
N ASP A 139 -3.22 -1.45 -26.44
CA ASP A 139 -2.96 -0.67 -27.65
C ASP A 139 -2.39 0.71 -27.29
N SER A 140 -1.33 1.11 -28.02
CA SER A 140 -0.64 2.40 -27.88
C SER A 140 -1.62 3.59 -27.89
N ARG A 141 -2.55 3.63 -28.84
CA ARG A 141 -3.48 4.75 -28.98
C ARG A 141 -4.51 4.75 -27.85
N ASP A 142 -4.95 3.58 -27.41
CA ASP A 142 -5.85 3.47 -26.26
C ASP A 142 -5.18 3.91 -24.96
N PHE A 143 -3.91 3.55 -24.75
CA PHE A 143 -3.11 4.06 -23.63
C PHE A 143 -3.01 5.58 -23.69
N LEU A 144 -2.51 6.15 -24.79
CA LEU A 144 -2.30 7.59 -24.93
C LEU A 144 -3.61 8.38 -24.80
N ARG A 145 -4.72 7.89 -25.39
CA ARG A 145 -6.04 8.51 -25.25
C ARG A 145 -6.49 8.55 -23.78
N THR A 146 -6.33 7.43 -23.08
CA THR A 146 -6.73 7.32 -21.67
C THR A 146 -5.84 8.20 -20.79
N TYR A 147 -4.52 8.09 -20.97
CA TYR A 147 -3.49 8.84 -20.25
C TYR A 147 -3.69 10.36 -20.37
N ASN A 148 -4.09 10.85 -21.55
CA ASN A 148 -4.33 12.26 -21.79
C ASN A 148 -5.75 12.74 -21.44
N SER A 149 -6.62 11.84 -20.97
CA SER A 149 -7.97 12.22 -20.59
C SER A 149 -8.00 13.17 -19.39
N PHE A 150 -9.05 14.00 -19.33
CA PHE A 150 -9.30 14.91 -18.22
C PHE A 150 -9.37 14.16 -16.87
N GLY A 151 -10.03 13.00 -16.84
CA GLY A 151 -10.19 12.20 -15.63
C GLY A 151 -8.86 11.73 -15.04
N ILE A 152 -7.93 11.26 -15.89
CA ILE A 152 -6.59 10.86 -15.43
C ILE A 152 -5.82 12.08 -14.92
N THR A 153 -5.85 13.20 -15.65
CA THR A 153 -5.18 14.44 -15.25
C THR A 153 -5.71 14.98 -13.92
N ALA A 154 -7.04 14.99 -13.73
CA ALA A 154 -7.67 15.44 -12.49
C ALA A 154 -7.29 14.54 -11.30
N LYS A 155 -7.30 13.21 -11.49
CA LYS A 155 -6.86 12.25 -10.45
C LYS A 155 -5.38 12.42 -10.11
N ALA A 156 -4.51 12.67 -11.09
CA ALA A 156 -3.09 12.91 -10.84
C ALA A 156 -2.88 14.15 -9.96
N LYS A 157 -3.57 15.25 -10.28
CA LYS A 157 -3.59 16.46 -9.45
C LYS A 157 -4.09 16.18 -8.02
N GLN A 158 -5.12 15.35 -7.87
CA GLN A 158 -5.62 14.94 -6.55
C GLN A 158 -4.57 14.13 -5.78
N LYS A 159 -3.86 13.20 -6.43
CA LYS A 159 -2.78 12.42 -5.79
C LYS A 159 -1.63 13.31 -5.31
N GLN A 160 -1.25 14.34 -6.08
CA GLN A 160 -0.27 15.35 -5.67
C GLN A 160 -0.74 16.16 -4.46
N GLN A 161 -2.00 16.58 -4.44
CA GLN A 161 -2.58 17.28 -3.28
C GLN A 161 -2.59 16.40 -2.03
N ASN A 162 -2.91 15.12 -2.17
CA ASN A 162 -2.85 14.17 -1.06
C ASN A 162 -1.42 14.01 -0.53
N ASN A 163 -0.42 13.92 -1.41
CA ASN A 163 0.98 13.90 -1.01
C ASN A 163 1.36 15.16 -0.22
N GLN A 164 1.01 16.34 -0.73
CA GLN A 164 1.29 17.60 -0.04
C GLN A 164 0.62 17.69 1.33
N LYS A 165 -0.61 17.16 1.49
CA LYS A 165 -1.28 17.10 2.80
C LYS A 165 -0.51 16.25 3.81
N LEU A 166 0.05 15.11 3.41
CA LEU A 166 0.90 14.29 4.28
C LEU A 166 2.20 15.02 4.63
N VAL A 167 2.87 15.61 3.64
CA VAL A 167 4.12 16.33 3.84
C VAL A 167 3.93 17.50 4.80
N ASN A 168 2.83 18.26 4.68
CA ASN A 168 2.48 19.36 5.59
C ASN A 168 2.24 18.90 7.03
N GLN A 169 1.94 17.61 7.24
CA GLN A 169 1.80 16.98 8.55
C GLN A 169 3.11 16.33 9.02
N GLY A 170 4.24 16.63 8.36
CA GLY A 170 5.56 16.09 8.70
C GLY A 170 5.80 14.66 8.21
N ILE A 171 4.94 14.13 7.34
CA ILE A 171 5.04 12.77 6.81
C ILE A 171 5.50 12.84 5.35
N SER A 172 6.80 12.73 5.12
CA SER A 172 7.41 12.78 3.78
C SER A 172 8.01 11.45 3.32
N SER A 173 8.03 10.43 4.19
CA SER A 173 8.61 9.13 3.88
C SER A 173 7.61 8.19 3.19
N VAL A 174 8.10 7.44 2.21
CA VAL A 174 7.38 6.33 1.59
C VAL A 174 8.14 5.00 1.81
N PRO A 175 7.44 3.85 1.87
CA PRO A 175 5.99 3.73 1.80
C PRO A 175 5.28 4.18 3.08
N THR A 176 4.06 4.71 2.94
CA THR A 176 3.18 5.08 4.07
C THR A 176 1.76 4.63 3.78
N LEU A 177 1.11 3.98 4.75
CA LEU A 177 -0.32 3.72 4.69
C LEU A 177 -1.12 4.76 5.46
N VAL A 178 -2.27 5.14 4.92
CA VAL A 178 -3.32 5.91 5.60
C VAL A 178 -4.59 5.08 5.56
N ILE A 179 -5.07 4.68 6.72
CA ILE A 179 -6.22 3.80 6.89
C ILE A 179 -7.43 4.63 7.33
N ASN A 180 -8.56 4.42 6.66
CA ASN A 180 -9.81 5.16 6.83
C ASN A 180 -9.63 6.69 6.73
N GLY A 181 -8.62 7.15 5.98
CA GLY A 181 -8.28 8.58 5.87
C GLY A 181 -7.73 9.22 7.15
N LYS A 182 -7.52 8.46 8.22
CA LYS A 182 -7.20 9.00 9.54
C LYS A 182 -6.01 8.35 10.24
N TYR A 183 -5.75 7.07 10.02
CA TYR A 183 -4.76 6.35 10.82
C TYR A 183 -3.53 5.99 10.00
N LYS A 184 -2.35 6.45 10.45
CA LYS A 184 -1.06 6.05 9.90
C LYS A 184 -0.40 5.02 10.83
N PRO A 185 -0.18 3.77 10.39
CA PRO A 185 0.62 2.80 11.13
C PRO A 185 2.04 3.32 11.43
N VAL A 186 2.57 2.96 12.59
CA VAL A 186 3.96 3.18 13.01
C VAL A 186 4.60 1.81 13.20
N LEU A 187 5.66 1.54 12.43
CA LEU A 187 6.23 0.19 12.32
C LEU A 187 7.47 -0.04 13.19
N SER A 188 7.88 0.94 14.00
CA SER A 188 9.11 0.86 14.80
C SER A 188 9.12 -0.30 15.80
N ASP A 189 7.95 -0.64 16.34
CA ASP A 189 7.78 -1.74 17.30
C ASP A 189 7.15 -3.00 16.68
N ILE A 190 6.91 -2.99 15.36
CA ILE A 190 6.30 -4.10 14.63
C ILE A 190 7.40 -5.05 14.16
N LYS A 191 7.34 -6.31 14.60
CA LYS A 191 8.41 -7.30 14.43
C LYS A 191 8.15 -8.30 13.32
N THR A 192 6.87 -8.55 13.01
CA THR A 192 6.48 -9.56 12.01
C THR A 192 5.46 -9.00 11.02
N VAL A 193 5.34 -9.68 9.89
CA VAL A 193 4.33 -9.35 8.87
C VAL A 193 2.93 -9.57 9.43
N GLU A 194 2.73 -10.61 10.24
CA GLU A 194 1.46 -10.93 10.89
C GLU A 194 1.02 -9.84 11.87
N GLU A 195 1.98 -9.27 12.62
CA GLU A 195 1.73 -8.16 13.53
C GLU A 195 1.35 -6.90 12.75
N TYR A 196 2.01 -6.63 11.62
CA TYR A 196 1.65 -5.52 10.75
C TYR A 196 0.24 -5.69 10.16
N LYS A 197 -0.08 -6.88 9.62
CA LYS A 197 -1.42 -7.20 9.11
C LYS A 197 -2.48 -7.01 10.20
N SER A 198 -2.20 -7.47 11.41
CA SER A 198 -3.10 -7.30 12.57
C SER A 198 -3.34 -5.83 12.91
N LEU A 199 -2.29 -5.00 12.86
CA LEU A 199 -2.41 -3.55 13.04
C LEU A 199 -3.29 -2.91 11.96
N VAL A 200 -3.10 -3.28 10.70
CA VAL A 200 -3.92 -2.79 9.59
C VAL A 200 -5.40 -3.15 9.80
N MET A 201 -5.70 -4.40 10.16
CA MET A 201 -7.07 -4.86 10.42
C MET A 201 -7.69 -4.19 11.65
N TYR A 202 -6.90 -3.95 12.69
CA TYR A 202 -7.34 -3.19 13.85
C TYR A 202 -7.75 -1.76 13.46
N LEU A 203 -6.91 -1.07 12.67
CA LEU A 203 -7.17 0.31 12.25
C LEU A 203 -8.35 0.44 11.27
N LEU A 204 -8.55 -0.56 10.40
CA LEU A 204 -9.71 -0.61 9.50
C LEU A 204 -11.05 -0.65 10.25
N ASN A 205 -11.07 -1.24 11.45
CA ASN A 205 -12.27 -1.34 12.27
C ASN A 205 -12.38 -0.20 13.31
N LYS A 206 -11.38 0.69 13.38
CA LYS A 206 -11.45 1.88 14.21
C LYS A 206 -12.29 2.97 13.52
N PRO A 207 -13.20 3.65 14.24
CA PRO A 207 -13.98 4.76 13.66
C PRO A 207 -13.06 5.83 13.08
N ALA A 208 -13.32 6.30 11.86
CA ALA A 208 -12.70 7.53 11.35
C ALA A 208 -13.24 8.74 12.13
#